data_AF-A0A8J5CGB1-F1
#
_entry.id   AF-A0A8J5CGB1-F1
#
_cell.length_a   1.000
_cell.length_b   1.000
_cell.length_c   1.000
_cell.angle_alpha   90.00
_cell.angle_beta   90.00
_cell.angle_gamma   90.00
#
_symmetry.space_group_name_H-M   'P 1'
#
loop_
_entity.id
_entity.type
_entity.pdbx_description
1 polymer ?
#
loop_
_entity_poly.entity_id
_entity_poly.type
_entity_poly.pdbx_seq_one_letter_code
_entity_poly.pdbx_strand_id
1 'polypeptide(L)'
;MSAELLKPWDEAMIRGLHAVLTAVWQSVGEWLEKLELVCRLRGITELHTVVPLRLTAGAFSVYQQLNSADKNDFSKIKAALISVFAADKFVAYEQFVTRQLQDGESVDVYLADLRRLAALFGVIPDNGLICAFVAGLASSVSHILRAGSRLEDLDITQVLSRARAVLVEGAAGAGTTTPLDGSGRSHRTTPASTSVVCHVCNQPNHYARDCLAGRGGRRGSRSNVRCFSCRQLGHIASSCPGNGSGEVALAPASSPDCL
;
A
#
# COMPACT_ATOMS: atom_id res chain seq x y z
N MET A 1 49.07 -27.77 20.74
CA MET A 1 48.75 -28.55 19.52
C MET A 1 47.48 -27.96 18.93
N SER A 2 47.65 -26.89 18.15
CA SER A 2 46.55 -26.11 17.57
C SER A 2 46.67 -26.21 16.05
N ALA A 3 46.17 -27.30 15.47
CA ALA A 3 46.30 -27.55 14.03
C ALA A 3 45.04 -28.18 13.40
N GLU A 4 43.86 -28.02 14.02
CA GLU A 4 42.58 -28.53 13.48
C GLU A 4 41.51 -27.45 13.23
N LEU A 5 41.83 -26.16 13.40
CA LEU A 5 40.86 -25.06 13.26
C LEU A 5 40.84 -24.34 11.91
N LEU A 6 41.61 -24.79 10.91
CA LEU A 6 41.50 -24.31 9.54
C LEU A 6 41.35 -25.49 8.59
N LYS A 7 40.13 -26.01 8.44
CA LYS A 7 39.79 -26.61 7.15
C LYS A 7 39.84 -25.48 6.11
N PRO A 8 40.55 -25.66 4.99
CA PRO A 8 40.62 -24.65 3.94
C PRO A 8 39.19 -24.30 3.55
N TRP A 9 38.86 -23.02 3.65
CA TRP A 9 37.61 -22.52 3.13
C TRP A 9 37.63 -22.85 1.64
N ASP A 10 36.76 -23.78 1.22
CA ASP A 10 36.69 -24.23 -0.17
C ASP A 10 36.64 -23.00 -1.10
N GLU A 11 37.34 -23.01 -2.23
CA GLU A 11 37.44 -21.83 -3.09
C GLU A 11 36.07 -21.34 -3.55
N ALA A 12 35.13 -22.26 -3.77
CA ALA A 12 33.73 -21.93 -4.07
C ALA A 12 33.04 -21.18 -2.92
N MET A 13 33.45 -21.46 -1.68
CA MET A 13 32.93 -20.82 -0.47
C MET A 13 33.57 -19.47 -0.21
N ILE A 14 34.87 -19.32 -0.48
CA ILE A 14 35.52 -18.00 -0.51
C ILE A 14 34.90 -17.13 -1.59
N ARG A 15 34.62 -17.69 -2.78
CA ARG A 15 33.95 -16.98 -3.88
C ARG A 15 32.49 -16.64 -3.56
N GLY A 16 31.75 -17.55 -2.93
CA GLY A 16 30.36 -17.31 -2.50
C GLY A 16 30.26 -16.26 -1.40
N LEU A 17 31.16 -16.31 -0.42
CA LEU A 17 31.27 -15.27 0.60
C LEU A 17 31.73 -13.96 -0.05
N HIS A 18 32.80 -13.96 -0.85
CA HIS A 18 33.25 -12.77 -1.59
C HIS A 18 32.13 -12.15 -2.42
N ALA A 19 31.32 -12.94 -3.14
CA ALA A 19 30.17 -12.43 -3.90
C ALA A 19 29.08 -11.78 -3.00
N VAL A 20 28.84 -12.34 -1.81
CA VAL A 20 27.94 -11.75 -0.80
C VAL A 20 28.53 -10.46 -0.21
N LEU A 21 29.87 -10.36 -0.12
CA LEU A 21 30.62 -9.25 0.48
C LEU A 21 31.01 -8.12 -0.48
N THR A 22 31.18 -8.43 -1.76
CA THR A 22 31.47 -7.46 -2.82
C THR A 22 30.21 -6.89 -3.46
N ALA A 23 29.03 -7.34 -3.04
CA ALA A 23 27.80 -6.65 -3.35
C ALA A 23 27.81 -5.31 -2.59
N VAL A 24 28.09 -4.23 -3.32
CA VAL A 24 28.36 -2.84 -2.88
C VAL A 24 27.20 -2.19 -2.07
N TRP A 25 26.18 -2.93 -1.65
CA TRP A 25 24.90 -2.39 -1.16
C TRP A 25 24.35 -3.10 0.08
N GLN A 26 25.17 -3.74 0.92
CA GLN A 26 24.68 -4.36 2.17
C GLN A 26 25.10 -3.54 3.38
N SER A 27 24.14 -3.26 4.28
CA SER A 27 24.44 -2.63 5.56
C SER A 27 25.33 -3.55 6.41
N VAL A 28 26.15 -2.96 7.29
CA VAL A 28 27.01 -3.75 8.20
C VAL A 28 26.19 -4.71 9.06
N GLY A 29 24.93 -4.38 9.38
CA GLY A 29 24.00 -5.26 10.07
C GLY A 29 23.65 -6.51 9.27
N GLU A 30 23.19 -6.35 8.03
CA GLU A 30 22.85 -7.47 7.14
C GLU A 30 24.04 -8.38 6.86
N TRP A 31 25.23 -7.78 6.74
CA TRP A 31 26.47 -8.52 6.59
C TRP A 31 26.73 -9.43 7.81
N LEU A 32 26.63 -8.88 9.03
CA LEU A 32 26.86 -9.63 10.26
C LEU A 32 25.84 -10.76 10.46
N GLU A 33 24.57 -10.54 10.11
CA GLU A 33 23.54 -11.58 10.17
C GLU A 33 23.81 -12.75 9.22
N LYS A 34 24.24 -12.45 7.99
CA LYS A 34 24.66 -13.48 7.03
C LYS A 34 25.89 -14.24 7.51
N LEU A 35 26.86 -13.54 8.11
CA LEU A 35 28.04 -14.16 8.70
C LEU A 35 27.65 -15.14 9.81
N GLU A 36 26.77 -14.73 10.72
CA GLU A 36 26.25 -15.59 11.80
C GLU A 36 25.58 -16.85 11.25
N LEU A 37 24.75 -16.71 10.21
CA LEU A 37 24.09 -17.83 9.56
C LEU A 37 25.10 -18.82 8.96
N VAL A 38 26.10 -18.31 8.24
CA VAL A 38 27.17 -19.14 7.64
C VAL A 38 27.97 -19.86 8.73
N CYS A 39 28.37 -19.16 9.79
CA CYS A 39 29.10 -19.76 10.91
C CYS A 39 28.28 -20.85 11.61
N ARG A 40 26.98 -20.62 11.82
CA ARG A 40 26.05 -21.60 12.39
C ARG A 40 25.94 -22.86 11.54
N LEU A 41 25.75 -22.70 10.22
CA LEU A 41 25.67 -23.83 9.27
C LEU A 41 26.98 -24.64 9.19
N ARG A 42 28.12 -24.03 9.55
CA ARG A 42 29.44 -24.68 9.57
C ARG A 42 29.88 -25.18 10.94
N GLY A 43 29.08 -24.97 11.99
CA GLY A 43 29.42 -25.37 13.35
C GLY A 43 30.56 -24.55 13.97
N ILE A 44 30.82 -23.34 13.47
CA ILE A 44 31.83 -22.44 14.02
C ILE A 44 31.20 -21.66 15.18
N THR A 45 31.72 -21.84 16.39
CA THR A 45 31.25 -21.16 17.62
C THR A 45 32.01 -19.85 17.89
N GLU A 46 33.28 -19.79 17.49
CA GLU A 46 34.17 -18.66 17.78
C GLU A 46 34.08 -17.54 16.74
N LEU A 47 32.90 -16.90 16.62
CA LEU A 47 32.65 -15.84 15.63
C LEU A 47 33.61 -14.66 15.75
N HIS A 48 34.07 -14.34 16.96
CA HIS A 48 35.00 -13.25 17.22
C HIS A 48 36.35 -13.41 16.49
N THR A 49 36.73 -14.63 16.11
CA THR A 49 37.96 -14.91 15.33
C THR A 49 37.79 -14.71 13.83
N VAL A 50 36.55 -14.88 13.32
CA VAL A 50 36.25 -14.83 11.88
C VAL A 50 35.99 -13.40 11.43
N VAL A 51 35.32 -12.60 12.26
CA VAL A 51 34.96 -11.21 11.94
C VAL A 51 36.18 -10.39 11.47
N PRO A 52 37.32 -10.35 12.19
CA PRO A 52 38.43 -9.47 11.84
C PRO A 52 39.06 -9.80 10.49
N LEU A 53 39.01 -11.07 10.06
CA LEU A 53 39.55 -11.52 8.78
C LEU A 53 38.77 -11.00 7.57
N ARG A 54 37.55 -10.51 7.79
CA ARG A 54 36.61 -10.04 6.75
C ARG A 54 36.31 -8.56 6.84
N LEU A 55 36.73 -7.88 7.91
CA LEU A 55 36.60 -6.43 8.02
C LEU A 55 37.59 -5.74 7.07
N THR A 56 37.10 -4.73 6.35
CA THR A 56 37.91 -3.94 5.41
C THR A 56 37.97 -2.48 5.86
N ALA A 57 39.12 -1.84 5.62
CA ALA A 57 39.33 -0.40 5.81
C ALA A 57 38.81 0.11 7.17
N GLY A 58 37.92 1.11 7.17
CA GLY A 58 37.42 1.76 8.38
C GLY A 58 36.76 0.80 9.38
N ALA A 59 36.12 -0.27 8.91
CA ALA A 59 35.51 -1.26 9.80
C ALA A 59 36.56 -2.01 10.64
N PHE A 60 37.71 -2.31 10.03
CA PHE A 60 38.83 -2.93 10.75
C PHE A 60 39.48 -1.97 11.74
N SER A 61 39.56 -0.67 11.41
CA SER A 61 40.07 0.36 12.34
C SER A 61 39.23 0.45 13.62
N VAL A 62 37.89 0.39 13.51
CA VAL A 62 37.00 0.35 14.68
C VAL A 62 37.26 -0.90 15.53
N TYR A 63 37.40 -2.06 14.89
CA TYR A 63 37.77 -3.29 15.60
C TYR A 63 39.11 -3.17 16.32
N GLN A 64 40.13 -2.56 15.72
CA GLN A 64 41.44 -2.39 16.33
C GLN A 64 41.41 -1.55 17.61
N GLN A 65 40.52 -0.56 17.68
CA GLN A 65 40.35 0.32 18.85
C GLN A 65 39.69 -0.38 20.05
N LEU A 66 39.06 -1.54 19.85
CA LEU A 66 38.50 -2.32 20.96
C LEU A 66 39.61 -2.89 21.86
N ASN A 67 39.32 -2.95 23.16
CA ASN A 67 40.21 -3.60 24.13
C ASN A 67 40.22 -5.14 23.92
N SER A 68 41.15 -5.83 24.58
CA SER A 68 41.30 -7.28 24.44
C SER A 68 40.10 -8.08 24.96
N ALA A 69 39.35 -7.58 25.95
CA ALA A 69 38.15 -8.25 26.46
C ALA A 69 37.01 -8.19 25.42
N ASP A 70 36.75 -7.01 24.86
CA ASP A 70 35.70 -6.80 23.85
C ASP A 70 35.99 -7.55 22.55
N LYS A 71 37.26 -7.72 22.18
CA LYS A 71 37.66 -8.52 21.00
C LYS A 71 37.40 -10.02 21.14
N ASN A 72 37.17 -10.52 22.36
CA ASN A 72 36.79 -11.92 22.57
C ASN A 72 35.27 -12.11 22.67
N ASP A 73 34.49 -11.02 22.63
CA ASP A 73 33.03 -11.07 22.66
C ASP A 73 32.46 -10.57 21.33
N PHE A 74 31.92 -11.50 20.55
CA PHE A 74 31.29 -11.18 19.27
C PHE A 74 30.14 -10.17 19.42
N SER A 75 29.40 -10.20 20.52
CA SER A 75 28.30 -9.24 20.77
C SER A 75 28.81 -7.81 20.90
N LYS A 76 29.97 -7.64 21.53
CA LYS A 76 30.64 -6.33 21.68
C LYS A 76 31.20 -5.84 20.35
N ILE A 77 31.83 -6.73 19.58
CA ILE A 77 32.32 -6.40 18.23
C ILE A 77 31.15 -5.99 17.33
N LYS A 78 30.06 -6.77 17.33
CA LYS A 78 28.83 -6.49 16.57
C LYS A 78 28.25 -5.13 16.97
N ALA A 79 28.12 -4.85 18.27
CA ALA A 79 27.61 -3.57 18.75
C ALA A 79 28.50 -2.39 18.32
N ALA A 80 29.83 -2.51 18.41
CA ALA A 80 30.77 -1.46 18.01
C ALA A 80 30.67 -1.15 16.51
N LEU A 81 30.64 -2.19 15.67
CA LEU A 81 30.52 -2.03 14.22
C LEU A 81 29.18 -1.43 13.83
N ILE A 82 28.08 -1.89 14.42
CA ILE A 82 26.75 -1.31 14.20
C ILE A 82 26.72 0.14 14.69
N SER A 83 27.33 0.48 15.83
CA SER A 83 27.28 1.86 16.33
C SER A 83 27.95 2.89 15.41
N VAL A 84 28.97 2.48 14.65
CA VAL A 84 29.72 3.37 13.75
C VAL A 84 29.17 3.33 12.32
N PHE A 85 28.73 2.16 11.85
CA PHE A 85 28.38 1.94 10.45
C PHE A 85 26.91 1.58 10.20
N ALA A 86 26.07 1.50 11.23
CA ALA A 86 24.63 1.39 11.00
C ALA A 86 24.15 2.60 10.22
N ALA A 87 23.15 2.36 9.36
CA ALA A 87 22.42 3.45 8.73
C ALA A 87 21.89 4.38 9.83
N ASP A 88 22.10 5.68 9.63
CA ASP A 88 21.55 6.70 10.51
C ASP A 88 20.01 6.55 10.58
N LYS A 89 19.44 6.67 11.79
CA LYS A 89 18.01 6.44 12.01
C LYS A 89 17.13 7.39 11.19
N PHE A 90 17.60 8.62 10.96
CA PHE A 90 16.90 9.60 10.12
C PHE A 90 16.99 9.21 8.65
N VAL A 91 18.16 8.75 8.18
CA VAL A 91 18.31 8.25 6.80
C VAL A 91 17.43 7.01 6.57
N ALA A 92 17.35 6.10 7.54
CA ALA A 92 16.46 4.94 7.45
C ALA A 92 14.98 5.34 7.38
N TYR A 93 14.57 6.33 8.17
CA TYR A 93 13.21 6.88 8.11
C TYR A 93 12.92 7.59 6.80
N GLU A 94 13.85 8.38 6.28
CA GLU A 94 13.73 9.06 4.97
C GLU A 94 13.58 8.03 3.84
N GLN A 95 14.44 7.00 3.83
CA GLN A 95 14.33 5.89 2.89
C GLN A 95 12.98 5.20 3.01
N PHE A 96 12.49 4.95 4.22
CA PHE A 96 11.19 4.33 4.47
C PHE A 96 10.02 5.15 3.89
N VAL A 97 10.00 6.46 4.15
CA VAL A 97 8.90 7.34 3.70
C VAL A 97 8.92 7.55 2.19
N THR A 98 10.10 7.54 1.56
CA THR A 98 10.26 7.71 0.12
C THR A 98 10.16 6.40 -0.67
N ARG A 99 10.03 5.26 0.02
CA ARG A 99 10.05 3.93 -0.60
C ARG A 99 8.77 3.66 -1.39
N GLN A 100 8.91 3.60 -2.71
CA GLN A 100 7.85 3.23 -3.66
C GLN A 100 8.15 1.89 -4.31
N LEU A 101 7.11 1.12 -4.64
CA LEU A 101 7.23 -0.14 -5.40
C LEU A 101 7.93 0.13 -6.74
N GLN A 102 9.02 -0.59 -7.01
CA GLN A 102 9.81 -0.41 -8.23
C GLN A 102 9.26 -1.22 -9.41
N ASP A 103 9.59 -0.80 -10.63
CA ASP A 103 9.21 -1.52 -11.85
C ASP A 103 9.84 -2.93 -11.86
N GLY A 104 9.00 -3.95 -12.00
CA GLY A 104 9.42 -5.36 -11.97
C GLY A 104 9.68 -5.94 -10.58
N GLU A 105 9.54 -5.14 -9.52
CA GLU A 105 9.59 -5.62 -8.13
C GLU A 105 8.26 -6.29 -7.73
N SER A 106 8.34 -7.40 -7.00
CA SER A 106 7.13 -8.00 -6.42
C SER A 106 6.69 -7.25 -5.17
N VAL A 107 5.38 -7.19 -4.96
CA VAL A 107 4.74 -6.54 -3.80
C VAL A 107 5.26 -7.07 -2.46
N ASP A 108 5.62 -8.36 -2.41
CA ASP A 108 6.16 -8.99 -1.20
C ASP A 108 7.59 -8.55 -0.90
N VAL A 109 8.43 -8.41 -1.93
CA VAL A 109 9.80 -7.89 -1.78
C VAL A 109 9.75 -6.44 -1.31
N TYR A 110 8.84 -5.64 -1.87
CA TYR A 110 8.60 -4.27 -1.43
C TYR A 110 8.18 -4.19 0.05
N LEU A 111 7.22 -5.01 0.48
CA LEU A 111 6.81 -5.04 1.89
C LEU A 111 7.94 -5.53 2.81
N ALA A 112 8.71 -6.54 2.38
CA ALA A 112 9.85 -7.02 3.14
C ALA A 112 10.89 -5.92 3.35
N ASP A 113 11.14 -5.09 2.33
CA ASP A 113 12.05 -3.96 2.42
C ASP A 113 11.52 -2.84 3.33
N LEU A 114 10.21 -2.54 3.29
CA LEU A 114 9.59 -1.61 4.25
C LEU A 114 9.74 -2.08 5.70
N ARG A 115 9.53 -3.37 5.97
CA ARG A 115 9.74 -3.95 7.32
C ARG A 115 11.19 -3.85 7.76
N ARG A 116 12.12 -4.13 6.84
CA ARG A 116 13.56 -4.02 7.08
C ARG A 116 13.94 -2.59 7.42
N LEU A 117 13.50 -1.60 6.65
CA LEU A 117 13.75 -0.18 6.90
C LEU A 117 13.12 0.29 8.23
N ALA A 118 11.88 -0.12 8.52
CA ALA A 118 11.22 0.15 9.79
C ALA A 118 12.09 -0.29 10.97
N ALA A 119 12.57 -1.54 10.94
CA ALA A 119 13.40 -2.11 12.01
C ALA A 119 14.68 -1.32 12.31
N LEU A 120 15.20 -0.54 11.37
CA LEU A 120 16.42 0.27 11.56
C LEU A 120 16.18 1.52 12.43
N PHE A 121 14.97 2.06 12.46
CA PHE A 121 14.65 3.26 13.27
C PHE A 121 13.67 2.98 14.42
N GLY A 122 12.88 1.90 14.37
CA GLY A 122 12.04 1.47 15.49
C GLY A 122 10.90 0.51 15.11
N VAL A 123 10.12 0.10 16.11
CA VAL A 123 8.91 -0.70 15.88
C VAL A 123 7.78 0.23 15.44
N ILE A 124 7.30 0.06 14.21
CA ILE A 124 6.12 0.76 13.70
C ILE A 124 4.90 -0.13 13.95
N PRO A 125 3.77 0.41 14.43
CA PRO A 125 2.54 -0.38 14.52
C PRO A 125 2.04 -0.80 13.14
N ASP A 126 1.33 -1.93 13.07
CA ASP A 126 0.93 -2.54 11.79
C ASP A 126 0.12 -1.60 10.90
N ASN A 127 -0.74 -0.78 11.49
CA ASN A 127 -1.49 0.24 10.76
C ASN A 127 -0.58 1.29 10.08
N GLY A 128 0.50 1.71 10.75
CA GLY A 128 1.51 2.60 10.17
C GLY A 128 2.23 1.95 9.00
N LEU A 129 2.56 0.67 9.11
CA LEU A 129 3.20 -0.09 8.03
C LEU A 129 2.26 -0.29 6.83
N ILE A 130 0.97 -0.57 7.07
CA ILE A 130 -0.06 -0.66 6.03
C ILE A 130 -0.22 0.69 5.31
N CYS A 131 -0.25 1.80 6.05
CA CYS A 131 -0.32 3.14 5.48
C CYS A 131 0.88 3.43 4.57
N ALA A 132 2.10 3.13 5.03
CA ALA A 132 3.32 3.30 4.24
C ALA A 132 3.30 2.43 2.97
N PHE A 133 2.92 1.16 3.12
CA PHE A 133 2.79 0.23 2.01
C PHE A 133 1.80 0.74 0.95
N VAL A 134 0.60 1.14 1.34
CA VAL A 134 -0.41 1.66 0.40
C VAL A 134 0.03 2.99 -0.23
N ALA A 135 0.76 3.83 0.51
CA ALA A 135 1.23 5.13 0.04
C ALA A 135 2.32 5.02 -1.04
N GLY A 136 3.17 4.00 -0.99
CA GLY A 136 4.22 3.80 -2.00
C GLY A 136 3.80 2.93 -3.20
N LEU A 137 2.53 2.53 -3.30
CA LEU A 137 1.97 1.95 -4.53
C LEU A 137 1.57 3.05 -5.52
N ALA A 138 1.56 2.71 -6.82
CA ALA A 138 1.05 3.60 -7.86
C ALA A 138 -0.35 4.12 -7.53
N SER A 139 -0.64 5.38 -7.88
CA SER A 139 -1.89 6.05 -7.50
C SER A 139 -3.14 5.26 -7.92
N SER A 140 -3.13 4.64 -9.10
CA SER A 140 -4.22 3.79 -9.57
C SER A 140 -4.54 2.63 -8.61
N VAL A 141 -3.52 1.95 -8.10
CA VAL A 141 -3.64 0.80 -7.20
C VAL A 141 -4.05 1.25 -5.80
N SER A 142 -3.42 2.30 -5.27
CA SER A 142 -3.72 2.79 -3.92
C SER A 142 -5.14 3.35 -3.82
N HIS A 143 -5.67 3.98 -4.87
CA HIS A 143 -7.07 4.40 -4.93
C HIS A 143 -8.05 3.23 -4.91
N ILE A 144 -7.77 2.15 -5.66
CA ILE A 144 -8.61 0.95 -5.66
C ILE A 144 -8.61 0.29 -4.27
N LEU A 145 -7.44 0.17 -3.64
CA LEU A 145 -7.33 -0.40 -2.29
C LEU A 145 -8.09 0.42 -1.25
N ARG A 146 -8.05 1.75 -1.34
CA ARG A 146 -8.77 2.67 -0.44
C ARG A 146 -10.29 2.70 -0.69
N ALA A 147 -10.74 2.43 -1.91
CA ALA A 147 -12.16 2.41 -2.26
C ALA A 147 -12.89 1.14 -1.78
N GLY A 148 -12.17 0.02 -1.62
CA GLY A 148 -12.77 -1.30 -1.41
C GLY A 148 -13.27 -1.60 0.01
N SER A 149 -12.67 -1.06 1.07
CA SER A 149 -13.09 -1.24 2.49
C SER A 149 -12.29 -0.31 3.43
N ARG A 150 -12.66 -0.24 4.72
CA ARG A 150 -11.85 0.38 5.77
C ARG A 150 -10.53 -0.40 5.92
N LEU A 151 -9.43 0.19 5.47
CA LEU A 151 -8.06 -0.37 5.61
C LEU A 151 -7.67 -0.60 7.08
N GLU A 152 -8.32 0.10 8.01
CA GLU A 152 -8.12 0.02 9.46
C GLU A 152 -8.48 -1.35 10.05
N ASP A 153 -9.39 -2.08 9.41
CA ASP A 153 -9.90 -3.37 9.91
C ASP A 153 -9.17 -4.57 9.27
N LEU A 154 -8.20 -4.33 8.39
CA LEU A 154 -7.51 -5.36 7.61
C LEU A 154 -6.10 -5.61 8.15
N ASP A 155 -5.73 -6.89 8.21
CA ASP A 155 -4.34 -7.27 8.43
C ASP A 155 -3.51 -7.06 7.15
N ILE A 156 -2.21 -6.87 7.32
CA ILE A 156 -1.26 -6.61 6.24
C ILE A 156 -1.25 -7.72 5.18
N THR A 157 -1.51 -8.97 5.57
CA THR A 157 -1.63 -10.10 4.64
C THR A 157 -2.84 -9.98 3.71
N GLN A 158 -3.94 -9.45 4.23
CA GLN A 158 -5.17 -9.22 3.46
C GLN A 158 -4.99 -8.05 2.49
N VAL A 159 -4.32 -6.98 2.93
CA VAL A 159 -3.95 -5.84 2.08
C VAL A 159 -3.02 -6.27 0.95
N LEU A 160 -2.01 -7.10 1.25
CA LEU A 160 -1.13 -7.69 0.24
C LEU A 160 -1.90 -8.50 -0.81
N SER A 161 -2.83 -9.35 -0.36
CA SER A 161 -3.62 -10.18 -1.26
C SER A 161 -4.45 -9.34 -2.24
N ARG A 162 -5.04 -8.23 -1.76
CA ARG A 162 -5.76 -7.27 -2.61
C ARG A 162 -4.82 -6.54 -3.57
N ALA A 163 -3.66 -6.10 -3.09
CA ALA A 163 -2.68 -5.39 -3.92
C ALA A 163 -2.18 -6.25 -5.08
N ARG A 164 -1.89 -7.54 -4.82
CA ARG A 164 -1.52 -8.51 -5.84
C ARG A 164 -2.59 -8.66 -6.92
N ALA A 165 -3.87 -8.79 -6.53
CA ALA A 165 -4.97 -8.92 -7.49
C ALA A 165 -5.07 -7.71 -8.43
N VAL A 166 -5.00 -6.50 -7.88
CA VAL A 166 -5.11 -5.25 -8.66
C VAL A 166 -3.94 -5.07 -9.63
N LEU A 167 -2.73 -5.42 -9.21
CA LEU A 167 -1.53 -5.30 -10.05
C LEU A 167 -1.51 -6.31 -11.20
N VAL A 168 -2.10 -7.50 -11.04
CA VAL A 168 -2.25 -8.49 -12.12
C VAL A 168 -3.29 -8.03 -13.15
N GLU A 169 -4.41 -7.44 -12.71
CA GLU A 169 -5.45 -6.93 -13.60
C GLU A 169 -4.99 -5.72 -14.45
N GLY A 170 -4.10 -4.88 -13.90
CA GLY A 170 -3.53 -3.72 -14.61
C GLY A 170 -2.57 -4.07 -15.74
N ALA A 171 -1.88 -5.22 -15.67
CA ALA A 171 -0.92 -5.66 -16.68
C ALA A 171 -1.58 -6.23 -17.96
N ALA A 172 -2.83 -6.71 -17.86
CA ALA A 172 -3.57 -7.28 -18.99
C ALA A 172 -4.28 -6.23 -19.87
N GLY A 173 -4.24 -4.94 -19.50
CA GLY A 173 -4.99 -3.86 -20.17
C GLY A 173 -4.29 -3.14 -21.32
N ALA A 174 -3.05 -3.51 -21.66
CA ALA A 174 -2.25 -2.81 -22.67
C ALA A 174 -1.94 -3.71 -23.89
N GLY A 175 -2.85 -3.77 -24.87
CA GLY A 175 -2.53 -4.42 -26.15
C GLY A 175 -3.69 -4.61 -27.13
N THR A 176 -3.64 -3.84 -28.21
CA THR A 176 -4.22 -4.14 -29.54
C THR A 176 -5.69 -3.80 -29.78
N THR A 177 -5.92 -2.55 -30.19
CA THR A 177 -7.08 -2.18 -31.00
C THR A 177 -6.89 -2.70 -32.43
N THR A 178 -7.69 -3.67 -32.85
CA THR A 178 -8.02 -3.86 -34.27
C THR A 178 -9.52 -3.66 -34.42
N PRO A 179 -9.97 -2.73 -35.29
CA PRO A 179 -11.38 -2.67 -35.68
C PRO A 179 -11.60 -3.64 -36.85
N LEU A 180 -12.70 -4.40 -36.85
CA LEU A 180 -13.51 -4.72 -38.04
C LEU A 180 -14.75 -5.59 -37.70
N ASP A 181 -15.90 -5.01 -38.04
CA ASP A 181 -17.14 -5.56 -38.60
C ASP A 181 -17.96 -6.70 -37.97
N GLY A 182 -19.26 -6.40 -37.79
CA GLY A 182 -20.29 -7.12 -38.55
C GLY A 182 -21.16 -8.18 -37.85
N SER A 183 -22.30 -7.75 -37.31
CA SER A 183 -23.61 -8.44 -37.32
C SER A 183 -23.86 -9.76 -36.55
N GLY A 184 -24.82 -9.69 -35.61
CA GLY A 184 -25.98 -10.61 -35.63
C GLY A 184 -26.16 -11.66 -34.52
N ARG A 185 -27.07 -11.34 -33.58
CA ARG A 185 -28.02 -12.22 -32.83
C ARG A 185 -27.51 -13.23 -31.76
N SER A 186 -27.72 -12.80 -30.51
CA SER A 186 -28.47 -13.46 -29.42
C SER A 186 -28.37 -14.99 -29.25
N HIS A 187 -27.45 -15.43 -28.37
CA HIS A 187 -27.71 -16.56 -27.46
C HIS A 187 -27.29 -16.19 -26.04
N ARG A 188 -28.22 -16.39 -25.10
CA ARG A 188 -28.06 -16.18 -23.66
C ARG A 188 -27.20 -17.29 -23.05
N THR A 189 -26.07 -16.91 -22.45
CA THR A 189 -25.37 -17.62 -21.35
C THR A 189 -24.36 -16.65 -20.74
N THR A 190 -24.59 -16.22 -19.50
CA THR A 190 -23.57 -15.57 -18.63
C THR A 190 -22.49 -16.61 -18.29
N PRO A 191 -21.21 -16.25 -18.02
CA PRO A 191 -20.82 -15.10 -17.19
C PRO A 191 -19.53 -14.39 -17.65
N ALA A 192 -19.58 -13.09 -17.97
CA ALA A 192 -18.37 -12.34 -18.32
C ALA A 192 -18.52 -10.83 -18.07
N SER A 193 -17.65 -10.31 -17.19
CA SER A 193 -17.16 -8.92 -17.12
C SER A 193 -18.13 -7.82 -17.58
N THR A 194 -19.08 -7.43 -16.74
CA THR A 194 -19.73 -6.13 -16.91
C THR A 194 -18.84 -5.06 -16.30
N SER A 195 -17.92 -4.50 -17.10
CA SER A 195 -17.45 -3.15 -16.84
C SER A 195 -18.68 -2.24 -16.93
N VAL A 196 -19.26 -1.92 -15.78
CA VAL A 196 -20.42 -1.03 -15.69
C VAL A 196 -19.93 0.35 -16.10
N VAL A 197 -20.31 0.81 -17.29
CA VAL A 197 -20.00 2.14 -17.78
C VAL A 197 -21.20 3.05 -17.52
N CYS A 198 -20.95 4.19 -16.90
CA CYS A 198 -21.97 5.20 -16.66
C CYS A 198 -22.40 5.83 -17.99
N HIS A 199 -23.65 5.65 -18.39
CA HIS A 199 -24.21 6.25 -19.60
C HIS A 199 -24.31 7.79 -19.58
N VAL A 200 -24.00 8.45 -18.46
CA VAL A 200 -24.03 9.91 -18.33
C VAL A 200 -22.68 10.55 -18.61
N CYS A 201 -21.58 9.93 -18.15
CA CYS A 201 -20.23 10.48 -18.28
C CYS A 201 -19.26 9.57 -19.06
N ASN A 202 -19.75 8.43 -19.56
CA ASN A 202 -18.98 7.39 -20.25
C ASN A 202 -17.78 6.84 -19.46
N GLN A 203 -17.73 7.03 -18.14
CA GLN A 203 -16.67 6.50 -17.29
C GLN A 203 -17.02 5.09 -16.81
N PRO A 204 -16.05 4.16 -16.79
CA PRO A 204 -16.25 2.81 -16.28
C PRO A 204 -16.37 2.77 -14.74
N ASN A 205 -16.81 1.63 -14.23
CA ASN A 205 -16.85 1.24 -12.81
C ASN A 205 -17.95 1.86 -11.93
N HIS A 206 -19.01 2.48 -12.49
CA HIS A 206 -20.17 2.92 -11.70
C HIS A 206 -21.45 3.06 -12.54
N TYR A 207 -22.62 2.84 -11.93
CA TYR A 207 -23.91 3.02 -12.61
C TYR A 207 -24.27 4.51 -12.69
N ALA A 208 -25.13 4.87 -13.64
CA ALA A 208 -25.62 6.25 -13.80
C ALA A 208 -26.23 6.88 -12.53
N ARG A 209 -26.67 6.05 -11.57
CA ARG A 209 -27.18 6.48 -10.27
C ARG A 209 -26.11 6.94 -9.28
N ASP A 210 -24.88 6.42 -9.44
CA ASP A 210 -23.74 6.66 -8.55
C ASP A 210 -22.73 7.66 -9.14
N CYS A 211 -23.10 8.30 -10.25
CA CYS A 211 -22.25 9.24 -10.98
C CYS A 211 -22.12 10.58 -10.25
N LEU A 212 -21.00 10.78 -9.56
CA LEU A 212 -20.68 12.04 -8.86
C LEU A 212 -20.47 13.23 -9.81
N ALA A 213 -20.05 12.98 -11.05
CA ALA A 213 -19.95 14.00 -12.11
C ALA A 213 -21.33 14.57 -12.53
N GLY A 214 -22.44 13.93 -12.11
CA GLY A 214 -23.80 14.36 -12.40
C GLY A 214 -24.41 15.33 -11.38
N ARG A 215 -23.72 15.69 -10.30
CA ARG A 215 -24.27 16.63 -9.28
C ARG A 215 -24.37 18.08 -9.74
N GLY A 216 -24.03 18.38 -11.00
CA GLY A 216 -24.12 19.72 -11.59
C GLY A 216 -24.99 19.87 -12.84
N GLY A 217 -25.68 18.85 -13.34
CA GLY A 217 -26.36 18.99 -14.64
C GLY A 217 -27.47 17.99 -14.91
N ARG A 218 -28.68 18.54 -15.10
CA ARG A 218 -29.98 17.90 -15.43
C ARG A 218 -30.70 17.37 -14.20
N ARG A 219 -31.53 18.17 -13.50
CA ARG A 219 -32.90 18.50 -13.93
C ARG A 219 -33.47 17.44 -14.89
N GLY A 220 -33.54 16.21 -14.41
CA GLY A 220 -34.58 15.29 -14.84
C GLY A 220 -35.92 15.99 -14.66
N SER A 221 -36.68 16.07 -15.74
CA SER A 221 -37.94 16.80 -15.83
C SER A 221 -38.80 16.54 -14.58
N ARG A 222 -39.10 17.59 -13.81
CA ARG A 222 -40.02 17.56 -12.66
C ARG A 222 -41.44 17.17 -13.06
N SER A 223 -41.71 16.90 -14.34
CA SER A 223 -43.03 16.66 -14.90
C SER A 223 -43.59 15.24 -14.71
N ASN A 224 -42.83 14.26 -14.19
CA ASN A 224 -43.34 12.90 -13.98
C ASN A 224 -43.46 12.47 -12.51
N VAL A 225 -43.25 13.38 -11.57
CA VAL A 225 -43.52 13.08 -10.15
C VAL A 225 -45.03 13.25 -9.89
N ARG A 226 -45.67 12.19 -9.39
CA ARG A 226 -47.09 12.17 -9.05
C ARG A 226 -47.28 12.60 -7.60
N CYS A 227 -48.13 13.59 -7.36
CA CYS A 227 -48.53 14.01 -6.03
C CYS A 227 -49.33 12.90 -5.35
N PHE A 228 -48.91 12.49 -4.15
CA PHE A 228 -49.60 11.44 -3.39
C PHE A 228 -50.98 11.91 -2.85
N SER A 229 -51.20 13.22 -2.73
CA SER A 229 -52.47 13.78 -2.24
C SER A 229 -53.51 13.99 -3.35
N CYS A 230 -53.14 14.58 -4.49
CA CYS A 230 -54.08 14.93 -5.57
C CYS A 230 -53.91 14.08 -6.86
N ARG A 231 -52.93 13.16 -6.89
CA ARG A 231 -52.62 12.27 -8.02
C ARG A 231 -52.23 12.97 -9.33
N GLN A 232 -52.03 14.29 -9.32
CA GLN A 232 -51.56 15.07 -10.47
C GLN A 232 -50.03 14.99 -10.63
N LEU A 233 -49.56 15.16 -11.87
CA LEU A 233 -48.14 15.15 -12.21
C LEU A 233 -47.52 16.55 -12.08
N GLY A 234 -46.22 16.63 -11.78
CA GLY A 234 -45.47 17.88 -11.76
C GLY A 234 -45.04 18.39 -10.38
N HIS A 235 -45.56 17.79 -9.29
CA HIS A 235 -45.22 18.16 -7.91
C HIS A 235 -45.40 16.97 -6.93
N ILE A 236 -44.75 17.06 -5.77
CA ILE A 236 -44.90 16.09 -4.65
C ILE A 236 -45.95 16.60 -3.64
N ALA A 237 -46.42 15.73 -2.73
CA ALA A 237 -47.47 16.06 -1.75
C ALA A 237 -47.18 17.33 -0.93
N SER A 238 -45.92 17.60 -0.62
CA SER A 238 -45.45 18.79 0.11
C SER A 238 -45.43 20.08 -0.71
N SER A 239 -45.63 20.02 -2.03
CA SER A 239 -45.72 21.17 -2.93
C SER A 239 -47.06 21.20 -3.68
N CYS A 240 -48.09 20.59 -3.08
CA CYS A 240 -49.43 20.55 -3.67
C CYS A 240 -50.10 21.93 -3.57
N PRO A 241 -50.48 22.55 -4.71
CA PRO A 241 -51.11 23.87 -4.72
C PRO A 241 -52.49 23.87 -4.03
N GLY A 242 -53.05 22.69 -3.75
CA GLY A 242 -54.31 22.55 -3.02
C GLY A 242 -54.19 22.56 -1.48
N ASN A 243 -53.01 22.85 -0.90
CA ASN A 243 -52.85 22.77 0.56
C ASN A 243 -52.06 23.93 1.18
N GLY A 244 -52.03 25.10 0.53
CA GLY A 244 -51.28 26.24 1.06
C GLY A 244 -51.46 27.53 0.27
N SER A 245 -52.66 28.09 0.29
CA SER A 245 -52.83 29.54 0.18
C SER A 245 -53.57 29.98 1.43
N GLY A 246 -52.84 30.61 2.35
CA GLY A 246 -53.45 31.37 3.44
C GLY A 246 -54.30 32.46 2.81
N GLU A 247 -55.61 32.35 2.97
CA GLU A 247 -56.51 33.46 2.71
C GLU A 247 -56.63 34.26 4.01
N VAL A 248 -56.17 35.50 3.92
CA VAL A 248 -56.45 36.55 4.88
C VAL A 248 -57.97 36.70 4.90
N ALA A 249 -58.63 36.15 5.92
CA ALA A 249 -60.01 36.47 6.21
C ALA A 249 -60.06 37.93 6.66
N LEU A 250 -60.28 38.84 5.70
CA LEU A 250 -60.94 40.10 5.99
C LEU A 250 -62.30 39.76 6.61
N ALA A 251 -62.51 40.21 7.84
CA ALA A 251 -63.81 40.16 8.49
C ALA A 251 -64.83 40.96 7.65
N PRO A 252 -66.01 40.38 7.33
CA PRO A 252 -67.13 41.19 6.86
C PRO A 252 -67.73 41.96 8.03
N ALA A 253 -67.89 43.27 7.83
CA ALA A 253 -68.82 44.08 8.59
C ALA A 253 -70.25 43.71 8.19
N SER A 254 -71.10 43.44 9.18
CA SER A 254 -72.55 43.53 9.05
C SER A 254 -73.14 44.05 10.37
N SER A 255 -73.70 45.26 10.25
CA SER A 255 -74.54 46.11 11.12
C SER A 255 -75.83 45.40 11.63
N PRO A 256 -76.80 46.03 12.36
CA PRO A 256 -77.00 47.44 12.70
C PRO A 256 -77.43 47.74 14.17
N ASP A 257 -77.60 49.04 14.46
CA ASP A 257 -78.33 49.58 15.60
C ASP A 257 -79.72 48.95 15.79
N CYS A 258 -80.10 48.69 17.05
CA CYS A 258 -81.46 48.95 17.55
C CYS A 258 -81.53 48.80 19.10
N LEU A 259 -81.98 49.91 19.71
CA LEU A 259 -82.37 50.20 21.10
C LEU A 259 -81.29 50.73 22.06
#